data_AF-G4Z372-F1
#
_entry.id   AF-G4Z372-F1
#
_cell.length_a   1.000
_cell.length_b   1.000
_cell.length_c   1.000
_cell.angle_alpha   90.00
_cell.angle_beta   90.00
_cell.angle_gamma   90.00
#
_symmetry.space_group_name_H-M   'P 1'
#
loop_
_entity.id
_entity.type
_entity.pdbx_description
1 polymer ?
#
loop_
_entity_poly.entity_id
_entity_poly.type
_entity_poly.pdbx_seq_one_letter_code
_entity_poly.pdbx_strand_id
1 'polypeptide(L)'
;MWAAQNGRLGIVYCLVERCGIDVNDRNNDGNTARIEAVYYVHKDIAQFITKQCGADVNVKNSSGYTALMWAATYGRVDVVECLAGECGADAQESYWWNYCVDAGSSK
;
A
#
# COMPACT_ATOMS: atom_id res chain seq x y z
N MET A 1 10.96 3.11 6.97
CA MET A 1 9.80 3.93 6.55
C MET A 1 10.17 5.28 5.91
N TRP A 2 11.09 6.07 6.46
CA TRP A 2 11.42 7.41 5.94
C TRP A 2 11.72 7.48 4.43
N ALA A 3 12.45 6.50 3.88
CA ALA A 3 12.73 6.43 2.44
C ALA A 3 11.45 6.21 1.60
N ALA A 4 10.50 5.43 2.11
CA ALA A 4 9.21 5.19 1.46
C ALA A 4 8.33 6.43 1.47
N GLN A 5 8.32 7.19 2.58
CA GLN A 5 7.60 8.46 2.71
C GLN A 5 8.08 9.54 1.73
N ASN A 6 9.37 9.52 1.39
CA ASN A 6 9.98 10.53 0.53
C ASN A 6 10.09 10.09 -0.94
N GLY A 7 9.51 8.93 -1.33
CA GLY A 7 9.56 8.47 -2.71
C GLY A 7 10.95 8.04 -3.18
N ARG A 8 11.85 7.70 -2.25
CA ARG A 8 13.26 7.38 -2.54
C ARG A 8 13.42 5.89 -2.89
N LEU A 9 12.90 5.47 -4.04
CA LEU A 9 12.91 4.06 -4.48
C LEU A 9 14.31 3.43 -4.44
N GLY A 10 15.34 4.11 -4.93
CA GLY A 10 16.72 3.59 -4.91
C GLY A 10 17.27 3.33 -3.51
N ILE A 11 16.84 4.11 -2.51
CA ILE A 11 17.21 3.90 -1.11
C ILE A 11 16.42 2.73 -0.54
N VAL A 12 15.12 2.64 -0.82
CA VAL A 12 14.31 1.49 -0.40
C VAL A 12 14.89 0.20 -0.96
N TYR A 13 15.26 0.19 -2.24
CA TYR A 13 15.93 -0.94 -2.88
C TYR A 13 17.21 -1.34 -2.15
N CYS A 14 18.12 -0.39 -1.92
CA CYS A 14 19.37 -0.67 -1.22
C CYS A 14 19.13 -1.19 0.20
N LEU A 15 18.15 -0.65 0.92
CA LEU A 15 17.85 -1.05 2.29
C LEU A 15 17.27 -2.47 2.35
N VAL A 16 16.36 -2.81 1.45
CA VAL A 16 15.81 -4.18 1.40
C VAL A 16 16.89 -5.18 1.00
N GLU A 17 17.57 -4.93 -0.12
CA GLU A 17 18.50 -5.89 -0.72
C GLU A 17 19.82 -6.01 0.06
N ARG A 18 20.38 -4.89 0.55
CA ARG A 18 21.69 -4.90 1.21
C ARG A 18 21.60 -4.96 2.72
N CYS A 19 20.58 -4.36 3.32
CA CYS A 19 20.46 -4.32 4.77
C CYS A 19 19.49 -5.38 5.33
N GLY A 20 18.74 -6.08 4.47
CA GLY A 20 17.82 -7.14 4.90
C GLY A 20 16.73 -6.64 5.84
N ILE A 21 16.25 -5.40 5.62
CA ILE A 21 15.22 -4.81 6.47
C ILE A 21 13.91 -5.58 6.31
N ASP A 22 13.24 -5.86 7.43
CA ASP A 22 11.89 -6.40 7.41
C ASP A 22 10.90 -5.31 6.96
N VAL A 23 10.28 -5.53 5.81
CA VAL A 23 9.27 -4.63 5.24
C VAL A 23 7.93 -4.68 5.97
N ASN A 24 7.73 -5.70 6.82
CA ASN A 24 6.54 -5.88 7.64
C ASN A 24 6.68 -5.21 9.01
N ASP A 25 7.84 -4.64 9.32
CA ASP A 25 8.02 -3.84 10.52
C ASP A 25 7.02 -2.70 10.57
N ARG A 26 6.50 -2.48 11.78
CA ARG A 26 5.50 -1.46 12.07
C ARG A 26 6.13 -0.31 12.83
N ASN A 27 5.75 0.92 12.47
CA ASN A 27 6.06 2.09 13.28
C ASN A 27 5.11 2.19 14.49
N ASN A 28 5.27 3.24 15.28
CA ASN A 28 4.43 3.49 16.46
C ASN A 28 2.93 3.63 16.13
N ASP A 29 2.60 4.01 14.91
CA ASP A 29 1.22 4.12 14.41
C ASP A 29 0.69 2.80 13.82
N GLY A 30 1.49 1.73 13.90
CA GLY A 30 1.19 0.43 13.32
C GLY A 30 1.32 0.38 11.81
N ASN A 31 1.82 1.44 11.17
CA ASN A 31 2.00 1.51 9.72
C ASN A 31 3.24 0.73 9.30
N THR A 32 3.13 -0.03 8.21
CA THR A 32 4.27 -0.63 7.53
C THR A 32 4.89 0.32 6.51
N ALA A 33 6.08 -0.01 6.02
CA ALA A 33 6.73 0.75 4.95
C ALA A 33 5.83 0.89 3.70
N ARG A 34 4.99 -0.11 3.43
CA ARG A 34 4.01 -0.08 2.32
C ARG A 34 2.87 0.91 2.57
N ILE A 35 2.29 0.92 3.77
CA ILE A 35 1.22 1.87 4.14
C ILE A 35 1.72 3.31 3.99
N GLU A 36 2.94 3.58 4.46
CA GLU A 36 3.60 4.88 4.31
C GLU A 36 3.83 5.24 2.84
N ALA A 37 4.35 4.31 2.02
CA ALA A 37 4.52 4.56 0.58
C ALA A 37 3.20 4.95 -0.11
N VAL A 38 2.12 4.27 0.23
CA VAL A 38 0.79 4.52 -0.33
C VAL A 38 0.20 5.84 0.15
N TYR A 39 0.39 6.17 1.42
CA TYR A 39 -0.04 7.45 2.01
C TYR A 39 0.58 8.65 1.28
N TYR A 40 1.87 8.56 0.96
CA TYR A 40 2.59 9.59 0.21
C TYR A 40 2.53 9.41 -1.32
N VAL A 41 1.66 8.54 -1.84
CA VAL A 41 1.39 8.34 -3.29
C VAL A 41 2.59 7.79 -4.07
N HIS A 42 3.49 7.08 -3.41
CA HIS A 42 4.66 6.45 -4.02
C HIS A 42 4.35 5.01 -4.44
N LYS A 43 3.51 4.88 -5.47
CA LYS A 43 3.06 3.57 -6.01
C LYS A 43 4.21 2.64 -6.40
N ASP A 44 5.28 3.18 -6.98
CA ASP A 44 6.43 2.38 -7.42
C ASP A 44 7.11 1.66 -6.23
N ILE A 45 7.16 2.34 -5.08
CA ILE A 45 7.69 1.78 -3.84
C ILE A 45 6.73 0.74 -3.27
N ALA A 46 5.43 1.01 -3.28
CA ALA A 46 4.42 0.07 -2.79
C ALA A 46 4.40 -1.23 -3.63
N GLN A 47 4.55 -1.11 -4.95
CA GLN A 47 4.71 -2.25 -5.86
C GLN A 47 6.01 -3.01 -5.59
N PHE A 48 7.13 -2.30 -5.46
CA PHE A 48 8.43 -2.93 -5.16
C PHE A 48 8.38 -3.74 -3.87
N ILE A 49 7.83 -3.15 -2.79
CA ILE A 49 7.69 -3.81 -1.49
C ILE A 49 6.79 -5.05 -1.59
N THR A 50 5.69 -4.98 -2.35
CA THR A 50 4.79 -6.13 -2.49
C THR A 50 5.41 -7.24 -3.34
N LYS A 51 5.90 -6.90 -4.54
CA LYS A 51 6.37 -7.89 -5.53
C LYS A 51 7.73 -8.49 -5.15
N GLN A 52 8.66 -7.69 -4.63
CA GLN A 52 10.01 -8.16 -4.35
C GLN A 52 10.22 -8.58 -2.91
N CYS A 53 9.57 -7.92 -1.96
CA CYS A 53 9.77 -8.23 -0.54
C CYS A 53 8.72 -9.19 0.00
N GLY A 54 7.70 -9.54 -0.80
CA GLY A 54 6.60 -10.40 -0.37
C GLY A 54 5.79 -9.83 0.78
N ALA A 55 5.74 -8.50 0.90
CA ALA A 55 5.05 -7.85 2.03
C ALA A 55 3.56 -8.19 2.05
N ASP A 56 3.04 -8.44 3.25
CA ASP A 56 1.62 -8.75 3.42
C ASP A 56 0.77 -7.51 3.07
N VAL A 57 -0.14 -7.72 2.12
CA VAL A 57 -0.99 -6.67 1.54
C VAL A 57 -2.24 -6.38 2.36
N ASN A 58 -2.55 -7.23 3.35
CA ASN A 58 -3.72 -7.09 4.21
C ASN A 58 -3.36 -6.59 5.60
N VAL A 59 -2.11 -6.15 5.79
CA VAL A 59 -1.67 -5.56 7.06
C VAL A 59 -2.46 -4.29 7.36
N LYS A 60 -3.08 -4.28 8.55
CA LYS A 60 -3.83 -3.15 9.11
C LYS A 60 -2.95 -2.32 10.04
N ASN A 61 -3.03 -1.01 9.98
CA ASN A 61 -2.36 -0.17 10.98
C ASN A 61 -3.07 -0.19 12.34
N SER A 62 -2.56 0.55 13.33
CA SER A 62 -3.17 0.63 14.67
C SER A 62 -4.59 1.21 14.64
N SER A 63 -4.94 1.93 13.58
CA SER A 63 -6.29 2.44 13.33
C SER A 63 -7.19 1.47 12.57
N GLY A 64 -6.73 0.25 12.27
CA GLY A 64 -7.49 -0.78 11.57
C GLY A 64 -7.52 -0.65 10.04
N TYR A 65 -6.78 0.29 9.47
CA TYR A 65 -6.79 0.55 8.03
C TYR A 65 -5.67 -0.17 7.29
N THR A 66 -5.98 -0.79 6.15
CA THR A 66 -4.98 -1.29 5.20
C THR A 66 -4.48 -0.17 4.29
N ALA A 67 -3.36 -0.40 3.59
CA ALA A 67 -2.85 0.57 2.61
C ALA A 67 -3.89 0.91 1.54
N LEU A 68 -4.68 -0.08 1.10
CA LEU A 68 -5.72 0.10 0.11
C LEU A 68 -6.90 0.92 0.64
N MET A 69 -7.34 0.65 1.88
CA MET A 69 -8.36 1.47 2.53
C MET A 69 -7.92 2.93 2.65
N TRP A 70 -6.68 3.19 3.03
CA TRP A 70 -6.12 4.54 3.07
C TRP A 70 -6.16 5.22 1.68
N ALA A 71 -5.67 4.55 0.64
CA ALA A 71 -5.72 5.09 -0.71
C ALA A 71 -7.16 5.42 -1.14
N ALA A 72 -8.11 4.56 -0.80
CA ALA A 72 -9.53 4.77 -1.05
C ALA A 72 -10.11 5.95 -0.27
N THR A 73 -9.81 6.07 1.02
CA THR A 73 -10.27 7.20 1.88
C THR A 73 -9.79 8.54 1.35
N TYR A 74 -8.59 8.60 0.78
CA TYR A 74 -8.02 9.83 0.22
C TYR A 74 -8.38 10.04 -1.26
N GLY A 75 -9.22 9.19 -1.85
CA GLY A 75 -9.64 9.30 -3.26
C GLY A 75 -8.50 9.12 -4.26
N ARG A 76 -7.45 8.38 -3.90
CA ARG A 76 -6.26 8.13 -4.74
C ARG A 76 -6.53 6.98 -5.72
N VAL A 77 -7.43 7.19 -6.68
CA VAL A 77 -7.89 6.16 -7.63
C VAL A 77 -6.75 5.43 -8.32
N ASP A 78 -5.74 6.16 -8.82
CA ASP A 78 -4.56 5.57 -9.49
C ASP A 78 -3.79 4.58 -8.60
N VAL A 79 -3.75 4.82 -7.30
CA VAL A 79 -3.05 3.97 -6.32
C VAL A 79 -3.92 2.77 -5.95
N VAL A 80 -5.24 2.97 -5.84
CA VAL A 80 -6.21 1.90 -5.60
C VAL A 80 -6.20 0.90 -6.75
N GLU A 81 -6.29 1.37 -8.00
CA GLU A 81 -6.25 0.50 -9.19
C GLU A 81 -4.93 -0.28 -9.26
N CYS A 82 -3.82 0.40 -8.98
CA CYS A 82 -2.51 -0.21 -8.95
C CYS A 82 -2.39 -1.30 -7.87
N LEU A 83 -2.87 -1.05 -6.65
CA LEU A 83 -2.78 -2.00 -5.54
C LEU A 83 -3.79 -3.16 -5.66
N ALA A 84 -5.00 -2.88 -6.12
CA ALA A 84 -6.04 -3.89 -6.32
C ALA A 84 -5.71 -4.80 -7.52
N GLY A 85 -5.23 -4.22 -8.61
CA GLY A 85 -4.88 -4.96 -9.84
C GLY A 85 -3.54 -5.67 -9.76
N GLU A 86 -2.47 -4.96 -9.39
CA GLU A 86 -1.10 -5.51 -9.48
C GLU A 86 -0.57 -6.11 -8.18
N CYS A 87 -1.13 -5.72 -7.04
CA CYS A 87 -0.64 -6.15 -5.72
C CYS A 87 -1.59 -7.14 -5.04
N GLY A 88 -2.76 -7.45 -5.63
CA GLY A 88 -3.72 -8.40 -5.08
C GLY A 88 -4.24 -8.01 -3.68
N ALA A 89 -4.20 -6.71 -3.35
CA ALA A 89 -4.70 -6.23 -2.06
C ALA A 89 -6.22 -6.41 -2.00
N ASP A 90 -6.73 -6.91 -0.87
CA ASP A 90 -8.15 -7.22 -0.74
C ASP A 90 -8.99 -5.93 -0.73
N ALA A 91 -9.64 -5.65 -1.86
CA ALA A 91 -10.45 -4.47 -2.06
C ALA A 91 -11.81 -4.56 -1.37
N GLN A 92 -12.25 -5.77 -0.98
CA GLN A 92 -13.57 -6.02 -0.43
C GLN A 92 -13.82 -5.33 0.91
N GLU A 93 -12.76 -5.06 1.68
CA GLU A 93 -12.91 -4.34 2.95
C GLU A 93 -12.96 -2.80 2.78
N SER A 94 -12.68 -2.27 1.59
CA SER A 94 -12.80 -0.83 1.35
C SER A 94 -14.25 -0.46 1.00
N TYR A 95 -14.86 0.44 1.77
CA TYR A 95 -16.20 0.98 1.49
C TYR A 95 -16.35 1.53 0.05
N TRP A 96 -15.23 1.92 -0.57
CA TRP A 96 -15.14 2.40 -1.94
C TRP A 96 -15.31 1.31 -3.00
N TRP A 97 -14.85 0.07 -2.75
CA TRP A 97 -15.01 -1.04 -3.71
C TRP A 97 -16.48 -1.35 -3.97
N ASN A 98 -17.30 -1.40 -2.91
CA ASN A 98 -18.75 -1.56 -3.07
C ASN A 98 -19.34 -0.42 -3.92
N TYR A 99 -18.86 0.80 -3.74
CA TYR A 99 -19.29 1.96 -4.54
C TYR A 99 -18.87 1.86 -6.02
N CYS A 100 -17.68 1.34 -6.32
CA CYS A 100 -17.19 1.14 -7.69
C CYS A 100 -17.85 -0.07 -8.40
N VAL A 101 -18.10 -1.17 -7.70
CA VAL A 101 -18.77 -2.37 -8.27
C VAL A 101 -20.23 -2.08 -8.60
N ASP A 102 -20.93 -1.31 -7.75
CA ASP A 102 -22.31 -0.87 -8.03
C ASP A 102 -22.35 0.14 -9.19
N ALA A 103 -21.36 1.04 -9.28
CA ALA A 103 -21.23 1.95 -10.42
C ALA A 103 -20.92 1.23 -11.75
N GLY A 104 -20.29 0.05 -11.70
CA GLY A 104 -19.98 -0.80 -12.86
C GLY A 104 -21.10 -1.77 -13.27
N SER A 105 -22.07 -2.06 -12.38
CA SER A 105 -23.20 -2.98 -12.66
C SER A 105 -24.43 -2.28 -13.25
N SER A 106 -24.34 -0.99 -13.57
CA SER A 106 -25.37 -0.30 -14.37
C SER A 106 -25.03 -0.38 -15.86
N LYS A 107 -25.19 -1.57 -16.45
CA LYS A 107 -25.43 -1.73 -17.89
C LYS A 107 -26.46 -2.83 -18.14
#